data_AF-A0A2E7UXM9-F1
#
_entry.id   AF-A0A2E7UXM9-F1
#
_cell.length_a   1.000
_cell.length_b   1.000
_cell.length_c   1.000
_cell.angle_alpha   90.00
_cell.angle_beta   90.00
_cell.angle_gamma   90.00
#
_symmetry.space_group_name_H-M   'P 1'
#
loop_
_entity.id
_entity.type
_entity.pdbx_description
1 polymer ?
#
loop_
_entity_poly.entity_id
_entity_poly.type
_entity_poly.pdbx_seq_one_letter_code
_entity_poly.pdbx_strand_id
1 'polypeptide(L)'
;APPVALQTVAAGVPAPLARIVERAMARTPERRYASAEELGQAVDTWLDGTETRKRVHRLVERAESRVDDAQLLLGRARRLRERAEQLDRELSPWDPEEDKHALWEMQDRADVLEREARYKLLERRQLLHAATAQAPDEPGPRAILARCFREDHDEAEARGDEATRRMAEERLREHLGKLPETHPVRQEYLTWLSGMGSLSLSWSTAHAEAMPSGEVLLERYANHRRRLRPVAVRSLGDGPLDGVPLPMGSYRLRIRVSGCAEVRLPIQIDRGAHWQCQQDAERPVRPVHLPAAASLGPDDCYIPAGQAWVGDEGSGLVAVWVDGVVMRRNPVTNREYLVFLNHLVSASLGEDAQRWAPIRWSSTSGAAHSWQPDASGLYTLSQAPLVGCVPDAPVVGVSWHAAKAFAAWEATRTQVAWRLPHELEWEKAARGVDGRPFPWGPGGDPSRACVWSSRARPVGPASIQAFPADESPYGCRHLAGNVHEWCENVFRPGARVQGPVLVWPDEEAGALRTARGASWRSRGLQRALSQRQGLDPSAREDRVGFRLARLLVPSQD
;
A
#
# COMPACT_ATOMS: atom_id res chain seq x y z
N ALA A 1 43.18 -24.09 60.76
CA ALA A 1 43.56 -23.19 59.64
C ALA A 1 42.81 -21.88 59.83
N PRO A 2 43.42 -20.71 59.54
CA PRO A 2 42.66 -19.46 59.49
C PRO A 2 41.56 -19.58 58.42
N PRO A 3 40.39 -18.95 58.60
CA PRO A 3 39.30 -19.02 57.64
C PRO A 3 39.77 -18.45 56.28
N VAL A 4 39.44 -19.17 55.20
CA VAL A 4 39.72 -18.76 53.82
C VAL A 4 39.05 -17.42 53.54
N ALA A 5 39.74 -16.52 52.82
CA ALA A 5 39.18 -15.23 52.46
C ALA A 5 37.88 -15.40 51.66
N LEU A 6 36.84 -14.65 52.01
CA LEU A 6 35.51 -14.67 51.36
C LEU A 6 35.61 -14.51 49.83
N GLN A 7 36.61 -13.75 49.37
CA GLN A 7 36.94 -13.51 47.97
C GLN A 7 37.29 -14.79 47.19
N THR A 8 37.80 -15.83 47.88
CA THR A 8 38.18 -17.11 47.28
C THR A 8 37.01 -18.11 47.19
N VAL A 9 35.93 -17.89 47.95
CA VAL A 9 34.73 -18.76 48.00
C VAL A 9 33.53 -18.12 47.28
N ALA A 10 33.60 -16.82 46.97
CA ALA A 10 32.52 -16.05 46.34
C ALA A 10 32.16 -16.51 44.91
N ALA A 11 32.96 -17.37 44.28
CA ALA A 11 32.65 -17.96 42.98
C ALA A 11 31.43 -18.91 43.09
N GLY A 12 30.23 -18.36 42.85
CA GLY A 12 28.97 -19.10 42.86
C GLY A 12 27.95 -18.65 43.92
N VAL A 13 28.30 -17.73 44.81
CA VAL A 13 27.35 -17.18 45.80
C VAL A 13 26.62 -15.98 45.20
N PRO A 14 25.27 -15.95 45.20
CA PRO A 14 24.50 -14.81 44.69
C PRO A 14 24.88 -13.53 45.43
N ALA A 15 25.19 -12.46 44.68
CA ALA A 15 25.65 -11.18 45.25
C ALA A 15 24.76 -10.59 46.37
N PRO A 16 23.41 -10.75 46.36
CA PRO A 16 22.57 -10.34 47.49
C PRO A 16 22.81 -11.15 48.77
N LEU A 17 23.01 -12.46 48.65
CA LEU A 17 23.34 -13.34 49.78
C LEU A 17 24.76 -13.05 50.28
N ALA A 18 25.71 -12.83 49.36
CA ALA A 18 27.07 -12.42 49.70
C ALA A 18 27.07 -11.12 50.52
N ARG A 19 26.26 -10.12 50.14
CA ARG A 19 26.09 -8.87 50.91
C ARG A 19 25.51 -9.09 52.31
N ILE A 20 24.56 -10.02 52.45
CA ILE A 20 24.01 -10.39 53.77
C ILE A 20 25.12 -10.99 54.64
N VAL A 21 25.91 -11.92 54.09
CA VAL A 21 27.03 -12.57 54.79
C VAL A 21 28.15 -11.57 55.10
N GLU A 22 28.50 -10.68 54.17
CA GLU A 22 29.51 -9.63 54.36
C GLU A 22 29.12 -8.65 55.47
N ARG A 23 27.84 -8.23 55.52
CA ARG A 23 27.31 -7.39 56.61
C ARG A 23 27.35 -8.13 57.94
N ALA A 24 26.96 -9.41 57.97
CA ALA A 24 27.04 -10.23 59.18
C ALA A 24 28.48 -10.39 59.70
N MET A 25 29.46 -10.45 58.79
CA MET A 25 30.87 -10.65 59.09
C MET A 25 31.69 -9.34 59.16
N ALA A 26 31.05 -8.17 59.16
CA ALA A 26 31.75 -6.89 59.18
C ALA A 26 32.70 -6.77 60.38
N ARG A 27 33.89 -6.18 60.19
CA ARG A 27 34.91 -6.08 61.26
C ARG A 27 34.48 -5.21 62.43
N THR A 28 33.76 -4.12 62.17
CA THR A 28 33.23 -3.20 63.19
C THR A 28 31.83 -3.65 63.61
N PRO A 29 31.55 -3.84 64.93
CA PRO A 29 30.25 -4.27 65.44
C PRO A 29 29.07 -3.42 64.94
N GLU A 30 29.27 -2.11 64.78
CA GLU A 30 28.25 -1.13 64.36
C GLU A 30 27.83 -1.31 62.89
N ARG A 31 28.61 -2.06 62.11
CA ARG A 31 28.29 -2.39 60.71
C ARG A 31 27.63 -3.76 60.55
N ARG A 32 27.47 -4.51 61.64
CA ARG A 32 26.74 -5.80 61.64
C ARG A 32 25.24 -5.58 61.79
N TYR A 33 24.48 -6.66 61.71
CA TYR A 33 23.08 -6.66 62.15
C TYR A 33 23.04 -6.45 63.68
N ALA A 34 22.04 -5.70 64.16
CA ALA A 34 21.87 -5.36 65.56
C ALA A 34 21.51 -6.57 66.43
N SER A 35 20.92 -7.61 65.83
CA SER A 35 20.57 -8.86 66.50
C SER A 35 20.64 -10.06 65.54
N ALA A 36 20.65 -11.27 66.12
CA ALA A 36 20.49 -12.50 65.35
C ALA A 36 19.12 -12.57 64.64
N GLU A 37 18.10 -11.93 65.21
CA GLU A 37 16.76 -11.80 64.63
C GLU A 37 16.77 -10.95 63.36
N GLU A 38 17.47 -9.80 63.36
CA GLU A 38 17.59 -8.95 62.16
C GLU A 38 18.36 -9.65 61.03
N LEU A 39 19.41 -10.43 61.37
CA LEU A 39 20.11 -11.28 60.40
C LEU A 39 19.19 -12.39 59.85
N GLY A 40 18.44 -13.07 60.73
CA GLY A 40 17.48 -14.10 60.35
C GLY A 40 16.43 -13.54 59.37
N GLN A 41 15.89 -12.37 59.68
CA GLN A 41 14.90 -11.70 58.83
C GLN A 41 15.46 -11.30 57.46
N ALA A 42 16.73 -10.90 57.39
CA ALA A 42 17.41 -10.60 56.12
C ALA A 42 17.61 -11.86 55.26
N VAL A 43 17.95 -13.01 55.88
CA VAL A 43 18.09 -14.29 55.19
C VAL A 43 16.73 -14.82 54.74
N ASP A 44 15.70 -14.75 55.58
CA ASP A 44 14.33 -15.16 55.25
C ASP A 44 13.77 -14.34 54.10
N THR A 45 13.95 -13.01 54.13
CA THR A 45 13.56 -12.12 53.02
C THR A 45 14.26 -12.50 51.72
N TRP A 46 15.53 -12.91 51.78
CA TRP A 46 16.26 -13.38 50.61
C TRP A 46 15.74 -14.74 50.11
N LEU A 47 15.49 -15.69 51.00
CA LEU A 47 14.92 -17.00 50.68
C LEU A 47 13.54 -16.87 50.03
N ASP A 48 12.65 -16.06 50.60
CA ASP A 48 11.34 -15.74 50.04
C ASP A 48 11.46 -15.12 48.64
N GLY A 49 12.42 -14.22 48.44
CA GLY A 49 12.74 -13.66 47.13
C GLY A 49 13.25 -14.71 46.13
N THR A 50 14.03 -15.71 46.57
CA THR A 50 14.48 -16.79 45.68
C THR A 50 13.38 -17.76 45.28
N GLU A 51 12.49 -18.15 46.19
CA GLU A 51 11.35 -19.02 45.88
C GLU A 51 10.33 -18.31 44.99
N THR A 52 10.11 -17.01 45.21
CA THR A 52 9.28 -16.17 44.33
C THR A 52 9.86 -16.13 42.91
N ARG A 53 11.18 -15.90 42.75
CA ARG A 53 11.86 -15.93 41.45
C ARG A 53 11.72 -17.29 40.75
N LYS A 54 11.90 -18.41 41.45
CA LYS A 54 11.71 -19.76 40.88
C LYS A 54 10.27 -19.99 40.42
N ARG A 55 9.28 -19.53 41.19
CA ARG A 55 7.85 -19.63 40.83
C ARG A 55 7.54 -18.80 39.58
N VAL A 56 8.05 -17.58 39.51
CA VAL A 56 7.94 -16.71 38.33
C VAL A 56 8.61 -17.33 37.11
N HIS A 57 9.81 -17.91 37.27
CA HIS A 57 10.49 -18.61 36.18
C HIS A 57 9.63 -19.74 35.59
N ARG A 58 9.04 -20.59 36.44
CA ARG A 58 8.12 -21.65 36.00
C ARG A 58 6.88 -21.11 35.28
N LEU A 59 6.34 -19.96 35.70
CA LEU A 59 5.22 -19.32 35.00
C LEU A 59 5.63 -18.84 33.61
N VAL A 60 6.83 -18.25 33.48
CA VAL A 60 7.38 -17.82 32.19
C VAL A 60 7.65 -19.01 31.27
N GLU A 61 8.27 -20.09 31.77
CA GLU A 61 8.49 -21.32 30.98
C GLU A 61 7.19 -21.90 30.46
N ARG A 62 6.14 -21.96 31.30
CA ARG A 62 4.81 -22.40 30.88
C ARG A 62 4.20 -21.46 29.85
N ALA A 63 4.41 -20.15 29.99
CA ALA A 63 3.90 -19.16 29.05
C ALA A 63 4.57 -19.31 27.68
N GLU A 64 5.88 -19.50 27.63
CA GLU A 64 6.63 -19.70 26.38
C GLU A 64 6.25 -21.04 25.72
N SER A 65 6.03 -22.11 26.48
CA SER A 65 5.49 -23.38 25.93
C SER A 65 4.14 -23.21 25.24
N ARG A 66 3.31 -22.22 25.61
CA ARG A 66 2.05 -21.93 24.89
C ARG A 66 2.29 -21.35 23.50
N VAL A 67 3.41 -20.66 23.29
CA VAL A 67 3.82 -20.17 21.97
C VAL A 67 4.10 -21.34 21.05
N ASP A 68 4.87 -22.32 21.53
CA ASP A 68 5.18 -23.54 20.78
C ASP A 68 3.91 -24.32 20.40
N ASP A 69 3.00 -24.49 21.37
CA ASP A 69 1.68 -25.10 21.13
C ASP A 69 0.89 -24.34 20.04
N ALA A 70 0.84 -23.01 20.13
CA ALA A 70 0.13 -22.16 19.17
C ALA A 70 0.75 -22.25 17.77
N GLN A 71 2.08 -22.23 17.67
CA GLN A 71 2.80 -22.34 16.40
C GLN A 71 2.55 -23.70 15.74
N LEU A 72 2.51 -24.79 16.51
CA LEU A 72 2.19 -26.12 15.99
C LEU A 72 0.77 -26.17 15.41
N LEU A 73 -0.21 -25.57 16.10
CA LEU A 73 -1.60 -25.49 15.65
C LEU A 73 -1.74 -24.64 14.38
N LEU A 74 -1.12 -23.45 14.36
CA LEU A 74 -1.11 -22.57 13.18
C LEU A 74 -0.44 -23.23 11.97
N GLY A 75 0.66 -23.96 12.18
CA GLY A 75 1.31 -24.72 11.11
C GLY A 75 0.43 -25.83 10.53
N ARG A 76 -0.42 -26.47 11.35
CA ARG A 76 -1.43 -27.43 10.88
C ARG A 76 -2.57 -26.74 10.13
N ALA A 77 -3.08 -25.63 10.65
CA ALA A 77 -4.14 -24.85 10.01
C ALA A 77 -3.71 -24.34 8.63
N ARG A 78 -2.49 -23.80 8.51
CA ARG A 78 -1.92 -23.34 7.24
C ARG A 78 -1.90 -24.45 6.17
N ARG A 79 -1.45 -25.65 6.53
CA ARG A 79 -1.44 -26.81 5.60
C ARG A 79 -2.85 -27.20 5.15
N LEU A 80 -3.86 -27.07 6.01
CA LEU A 80 -5.25 -27.30 5.63
C LEU A 80 -5.77 -26.21 4.69
N ARG A 81 -5.45 -24.93 4.96
CA ARG A 81 -5.81 -23.80 4.08
C ARG A 81 -5.20 -23.93 2.69
N GLU A 82 -3.91 -24.26 2.59
CA GLU A 82 -3.21 -24.45 1.31
C GLU A 82 -3.86 -25.57 0.47
N ARG A 83 -4.26 -26.67 1.11
CA ARG A 83 -4.97 -27.77 0.45
C ARG A 83 -6.40 -27.38 0.06
N ALA A 84 -7.11 -26.67 0.92
CA ALA A 84 -8.43 -26.14 0.65
C ALA A 84 -8.39 -25.19 -0.57
N GLU A 85 -7.43 -24.27 -0.64
CA GLU A 85 -7.25 -23.38 -1.80
C GLU A 85 -6.92 -24.14 -3.09
N GLN A 86 -6.22 -25.28 -3.01
CA GLN A 86 -6.01 -26.13 -4.18
C GLN A 86 -7.32 -26.73 -4.67
N LEU A 87 -8.11 -27.31 -3.77
CA LEU A 87 -9.38 -27.93 -4.11
C LEU A 87 -10.42 -26.91 -4.60
N ASP A 88 -10.47 -25.72 -3.99
CA ASP A 88 -11.34 -24.61 -4.40
C ASP A 88 -11.07 -24.13 -5.82
N ARG A 89 -9.83 -24.29 -6.33
CA ARG A 89 -9.50 -23.98 -7.73
C ARG A 89 -9.98 -25.04 -8.73
N GLU A 90 -10.16 -26.27 -8.27
CA GLU A 90 -10.63 -27.39 -9.10
C GLU A 90 -12.17 -27.43 -9.15
N LEU A 91 -12.84 -26.89 -8.12
CA LEU A 91 -14.29 -26.84 -8.01
C LEU A 91 -14.89 -25.58 -8.66
N SER A 92 -16.03 -25.77 -9.32
CA SER A 92 -16.83 -24.68 -9.85
C SER A 92 -17.88 -24.19 -8.83
N PRO A 93 -18.27 -22.91 -8.86
CA PRO A 93 -19.29 -22.38 -7.94
C PRO A 93 -20.65 -23.09 -8.02
N TRP A 94 -20.99 -23.69 -9.17
CA TRP A 94 -22.26 -24.40 -9.40
C TRP A 94 -22.18 -25.91 -9.18
N ASP A 95 -21.02 -26.45 -8.80
CA ASP A 95 -20.91 -27.88 -8.50
C ASP A 95 -21.85 -28.24 -7.34
N PRO A 96 -22.39 -29.48 -7.32
CA PRO A 96 -23.18 -30.00 -6.21
C PRO A 96 -22.54 -29.75 -4.85
N GLU A 97 -23.37 -29.64 -3.83
CA GLU A 97 -22.92 -29.35 -2.47
C GLU A 97 -21.98 -30.44 -1.95
N GLU A 98 -22.27 -31.69 -2.29
CA GLU A 98 -21.52 -32.87 -1.87
C GLU A 98 -20.06 -32.83 -2.33
N ASP A 99 -19.78 -32.26 -3.50
CA ASP A 99 -18.44 -32.12 -4.05
C ASP A 99 -17.61 -31.06 -3.30
N LYS A 100 -18.28 -30.15 -2.58
CA LYS A 100 -17.66 -29.08 -1.79
C LYS A 100 -17.49 -29.43 -0.31
N HIS A 101 -18.12 -30.51 0.17
CA HIS A 101 -18.03 -30.90 1.59
C HIS A 101 -16.59 -31.08 2.08
N ALA A 102 -15.73 -31.72 1.28
CA ALA A 102 -14.33 -31.92 1.65
C ALA A 102 -13.55 -30.60 1.77
N LEU A 103 -13.85 -29.62 0.90
CA LEU A 103 -13.29 -28.28 0.96
C LEU A 103 -13.72 -27.59 2.27
N TRP A 104 -15.01 -27.60 2.56
CA TRP A 104 -15.57 -26.93 3.75
C TRP A 104 -15.08 -27.57 5.04
N GLU A 105 -14.98 -28.90 5.11
CA GLU A 105 -14.44 -29.58 6.29
C GLU A 105 -12.98 -29.17 6.55
N MET A 106 -12.15 -29.00 5.50
CA MET A 106 -10.79 -28.50 5.66
C MET A 106 -10.76 -27.04 6.15
N GLN A 107 -11.64 -26.19 5.63
CA GLN A 107 -11.75 -24.78 6.04
C GLN A 107 -12.21 -24.66 7.49
N ASP A 108 -13.28 -25.36 7.87
CA ASP A 108 -13.82 -25.39 9.23
C ASP A 108 -12.80 -25.93 10.23
N ARG A 109 -12.06 -26.98 9.86
CA ARG A 109 -11.02 -27.56 10.71
C ARG A 109 -9.82 -26.62 10.87
N ALA A 110 -9.44 -25.89 9.81
CA ALA A 110 -8.45 -24.83 9.91
C ALA A 110 -8.91 -23.72 10.87
N ASP A 111 -10.17 -23.29 10.76
CA ASP A 111 -10.77 -22.28 11.64
C ASP A 111 -10.78 -22.73 13.12
N VAL A 112 -11.09 -24.01 13.40
CA VAL A 112 -11.01 -24.57 14.76
C VAL A 112 -9.58 -24.48 15.31
N LEU A 113 -8.58 -24.92 14.53
CA LEU A 113 -7.17 -24.90 14.96
C LEU A 113 -6.66 -23.47 15.17
N GLU A 114 -7.06 -22.52 14.32
CA GLU A 114 -6.73 -21.10 14.50
C GLU A 114 -7.35 -20.52 15.78
N ARG A 115 -8.60 -20.87 16.10
CA ARG A 115 -9.24 -20.48 17.38
C ARG A 115 -8.51 -21.08 18.58
N GLU A 116 -8.13 -22.36 18.52
CA GLU A 116 -7.36 -23.02 19.59
C GLU A 116 -5.99 -22.36 19.78
N ALA A 117 -5.30 -22.01 18.70
CA ALA A 117 -4.02 -21.29 18.77
C ALA A 117 -4.18 -19.92 19.44
N ARG A 118 -5.25 -19.16 19.11
CA ARG A 118 -5.57 -17.89 19.77
C ARG A 118 -5.80 -18.07 21.27
N TYR A 119 -6.47 -19.16 21.67
CA TYR A 119 -6.66 -19.49 23.08
C TYR A 119 -5.32 -19.76 23.80
N LYS A 120 -4.37 -20.47 23.17
CA LYS A 120 -3.02 -20.67 23.73
C LYS A 120 -2.27 -19.36 23.94
N LEU A 121 -2.36 -18.42 22.99
CA LEU A 121 -1.76 -17.10 23.13
C LEU A 121 -2.42 -16.25 24.23
N LEU A 122 -3.73 -16.43 24.46
CA LEU A 122 -4.42 -15.84 25.62
C LEU A 122 -3.92 -16.43 26.94
N GLU A 123 -3.76 -17.75 27.03
CA GLU A 123 -3.20 -18.43 28.21
C GLU A 123 -1.77 -17.93 28.51
N ARG A 124 -0.92 -17.76 27.48
CA ARG A 124 0.42 -17.14 27.61
C ARG A 124 0.33 -15.81 28.34
N ARG A 125 -0.56 -14.92 27.90
CA ARG A 125 -0.71 -13.58 28.46
C ARG A 125 -1.18 -13.61 29.92
N GLN A 126 -2.13 -14.49 30.24
CA GLN A 126 -2.60 -14.67 31.62
C GLN A 126 -1.48 -15.15 32.56
N LEU A 127 -0.66 -16.12 32.11
CA LEU A 127 0.49 -16.61 32.87
C LEU A 127 1.53 -15.51 33.10
N LEU A 128 1.81 -14.68 32.10
CA LEU A 128 2.73 -13.55 32.22
C LEU A 128 2.20 -12.46 33.16
N HIS A 129 0.89 -12.14 33.12
CA HIS A 129 0.29 -11.23 34.09
C HIS A 129 0.41 -11.77 35.51
N ALA A 130 0.14 -13.06 35.73
CA ALA A 130 0.34 -13.70 37.03
C ALA A 130 1.81 -13.62 37.50
N ALA A 131 2.76 -13.81 36.58
CA ALA A 131 4.19 -13.67 36.86
C ALA A 131 4.56 -12.24 37.29
N THR A 132 4.08 -11.21 36.57
CA THR A 132 4.32 -9.80 36.95
C THR A 132 3.65 -9.38 38.26
N ALA A 133 2.53 -10.00 38.63
CA ALA A 133 1.86 -9.73 39.90
C ALA A 133 2.63 -10.31 41.09
N GLN A 134 3.29 -11.47 40.91
CA GLN A 134 4.06 -12.14 41.96
C GLN A 134 5.44 -11.51 42.19
N ALA A 135 6.10 -11.01 41.14
CA ALA A 135 7.36 -10.27 41.26
C ALA A 135 7.32 -8.98 40.42
N PRO A 136 6.80 -7.87 40.98
CA PRO A 136 6.68 -6.60 40.26
C PRO A 136 8.02 -6.02 39.77
N ASP A 137 9.10 -6.31 40.50
CA ASP A 137 10.45 -5.79 40.26
C ASP A 137 11.27 -6.62 39.25
N GLU A 138 10.80 -7.82 38.89
CA GLU A 138 11.47 -8.67 37.90
C GLU A 138 11.16 -8.18 36.47
N PRO A 139 12.17 -7.73 35.69
CA PRO A 139 11.93 -7.12 34.38
C PRO A 139 11.54 -8.15 33.30
N GLY A 140 11.93 -9.42 33.46
CA GLY A 140 11.76 -10.46 32.43
C GLY A 140 10.31 -10.65 31.95
N PRO A 141 9.35 -11.04 32.82
CA PRO A 141 7.96 -11.25 32.42
C PRO A 141 7.32 -9.98 31.82
N ARG A 142 7.70 -8.81 32.33
CA ARG A 142 7.20 -7.51 31.87
C ARG A 142 7.72 -7.17 30.46
N ALA A 143 8.96 -7.50 30.14
CA ALA A 143 9.52 -7.35 28.81
C ALA A 143 8.85 -8.29 27.79
N ILE A 144 8.43 -9.50 28.21
CA ILE A 144 7.66 -10.41 27.36
C ILE A 144 6.24 -9.88 27.12
N LEU A 145 5.55 -9.36 28.15
CA LEU A 145 4.24 -8.71 27.95
C LEU A 145 4.33 -7.50 27.01
N ALA A 146 5.38 -6.68 27.13
CA ALA A 146 5.62 -5.57 26.21
C ALA A 146 5.73 -6.06 24.76
N ARG A 147 6.40 -7.19 24.51
CA ARG A 147 6.45 -7.85 23.20
C ARG A 147 5.05 -8.26 22.71
N CYS A 148 4.23 -8.88 23.56
CA CYS A 148 2.87 -9.25 23.18
C CYS A 148 1.99 -8.05 22.82
N PHE A 149 2.05 -6.94 23.57
CA PHE A 149 1.29 -5.74 23.21
C PHE A 149 1.82 -5.04 21.97
N ARG A 150 3.10 -5.21 21.66
CA ARG A 150 3.69 -4.76 20.41
C ARG A 150 3.15 -5.57 19.22
N GLU A 151 3.08 -6.90 19.35
CA GLU A 151 2.46 -7.79 18.36
C GLU A 151 0.98 -7.42 18.13
N ASP A 152 0.20 -7.22 19.20
CA ASP A 152 -1.21 -6.79 19.11
C ASP A 152 -1.36 -5.44 18.38
N HIS A 153 -0.45 -4.49 18.65
CA HIS A 153 -0.45 -3.20 17.96
C HIS A 153 -0.18 -3.39 16.46
N ASP A 154 0.84 -4.16 16.09
CA ASP A 154 1.21 -4.37 14.68
C ASP A 154 0.08 -5.05 13.90
N GLU A 155 -0.61 -6.04 14.50
CA GLU A 155 -1.80 -6.68 13.92
C GLU A 155 -3.01 -5.74 13.81
N ALA A 156 -3.22 -4.86 14.80
CA ALA A 156 -4.30 -3.88 14.77
C ALA A 156 -4.06 -2.80 13.71
N GLU A 157 -2.80 -2.35 13.57
CA GLU A 157 -2.36 -1.41 12.55
C GLU A 157 -2.54 -2.00 11.14
N ALA A 158 -2.16 -3.25 10.93
CA ALA A 158 -2.37 -3.96 9.65
C ALA A 158 -3.85 -4.10 9.27
N ARG A 159 -4.76 -4.20 10.25
CA ARG A 159 -6.21 -4.28 10.04
C ARG A 159 -6.91 -2.91 9.97
N GLY A 160 -6.20 -1.82 10.28
CA GLY A 160 -6.78 -0.49 10.41
C GLY A 160 -7.74 -0.34 11.61
N ASP A 161 -7.63 -1.20 12.64
CA ASP A 161 -8.44 -1.13 13.85
C ASP A 161 -7.83 -0.15 14.86
N GLU A 162 -8.24 1.11 14.73
CA GLU A 162 -7.73 2.21 15.56
C GLU A 162 -8.01 2.02 17.06
N ALA A 163 -9.12 1.39 17.44
CA ALA A 163 -9.48 1.19 18.84
C ALA A 163 -8.54 0.19 19.50
N THR A 164 -8.33 -0.96 18.87
CA THR A 164 -7.40 -1.99 19.35
C THR A 164 -5.96 -1.48 19.32
N ARG A 165 -5.57 -0.76 18.25
CA ARG A 165 -4.23 -0.17 18.11
C ARG A 165 -3.91 0.77 19.28
N ARG A 166 -4.82 1.69 19.63
CA ARG A 166 -4.65 2.62 20.76
C ARG A 166 -4.57 1.88 22.10
N MET A 167 -5.45 0.90 22.32
CA MET A 167 -5.43 0.11 23.55
C MET A 167 -4.10 -0.63 23.72
N ALA A 168 -3.60 -1.26 22.66
CA ALA A 168 -2.30 -1.95 22.68
C ALA A 168 -1.15 -0.96 22.96
N GLU A 169 -1.18 0.22 22.36
CA GLU A 169 -0.20 1.30 22.58
C GLU A 169 -0.17 1.78 24.05
N GLU A 170 -1.33 1.98 24.66
CA GLU A 170 -1.45 2.37 26.07
C GLU A 170 -0.92 1.29 27.01
N ARG A 171 -1.31 0.03 26.79
CA ARG A 171 -0.80 -1.11 27.56
C ARG A 171 0.70 -1.27 27.42
N LEU A 172 1.23 -1.09 26.21
CA LEU A 172 2.66 -1.09 25.97
C LEU A 172 3.36 -0.01 26.81
N ARG A 173 2.90 1.25 26.76
CA ARG A 173 3.47 2.34 27.58
C ARG A 173 3.43 2.03 29.08
N GLU A 174 2.34 1.44 29.56
CA GLU A 174 2.20 1.04 30.97
C GLU A 174 3.31 0.07 31.39
N HIS A 175 3.56 -0.96 30.58
CA HIS A 175 4.60 -1.95 30.87
C HIS A 175 6.01 -1.38 30.71
N LEU A 176 6.26 -0.54 29.70
CA LEU A 176 7.55 0.11 29.50
C LEU A 176 7.92 1.05 30.65
N GLY A 177 6.95 1.82 31.16
CA GLY A 177 7.17 2.77 32.27
C GLY A 177 7.68 2.11 33.55
N LYS A 178 7.34 0.82 33.74
CA LYS A 178 7.73 0.00 34.90
C LYS A 178 9.00 -0.83 34.66
N LEU A 179 9.63 -0.76 33.49
CA LEU A 179 10.95 -1.35 33.23
C LEU A 179 12.08 -0.35 33.56
N PRO A 180 13.29 -0.81 33.96
CA PRO A 180 14.44 0.08 34.14
C PRO A 180 14.77 0.88 32.87
N GLU A 181 15.25 2.13 33.02
CA GLU A 181 15.57 3.01 31.88
C GLU A 181 16.65 2.46 30.95
N THR A 182 17.58 1.68 31.50
CA THR A 182 18.67 1.01 30.76
C THR A 182 18.23 -0.29 30.10
N HIS A 183 16.98 -0.75 30.30
CA HIS A 183 16.53 -2.01 29.74
C HIS A 183 16.37 -1.90 28.21
N PRO A 184 16.96 -2.81 27.41
CA PRO A 184 16.99 -2.69 25.94
C PRO A 184 15.60 -2.61 25.32
N VAL A 185 14.67 -3.48 25.75
CA VAL A 185 13.27 -3.47 25.27
C VAL A 185 12.57 -2.13 25.52
N ARG A 186 12.89 -1.42 26.61
CA ARG A 186 12.31 -0.10 26.89
C ARG A 186 12.82 0.95 25.91
N GLN A 187 14.13 0.98 25.67
CA GLN A 187 14.73 1.93 24.73
C GLN A 187 14.24 1.69 23.30
N GLU A 188 14.22 0.44 22.87
CA GLU A 188 13.73 0.02 21.56
C GLU A 188 12.27 0.44 21.35
N TYR A 189 11.38 0.10 22.29
CA TYR A 189 9.95 0.32 22.11
C TYR A 189 9.51 1.75 22.36
N LEU A 190 10.22 2.54 23.18
CA LEU A 190 9.97 3.99 23.26
C LEU A 190 10.38 4.69 21.96
N THR A 191 11.51 4.29 21.37
CA THR A 191 11.94 4.80 20.05
C THR A 191 10.91 4.44 18.99
N TRP A 192 10.45 3.19 18.97
CA TRP A 192 9.40 2.76 18.07
C TRP A 192 8.07 3.51 18.32
N LEU A 193 7.65 3.68 19.58
CA LEU A 193 6.43 4.42 19.96
C LEU A 193 6.45 5.90 19.55
N SER A 194 7.64 6.50 19.40
CA SER A 194 7.78 7.86 18.88
C SER A 194 7.12 8.03 17.50
N GLY A 195 6.97 6.93 16.76
CA GLY A 195 6.35 6.95 15.44
C GLY A 195 7.24 7.58 14.39
N MET A 196 8.53 7.77 14.66
CA MET A 196 9.45 8.42 13.73
C MET A 196 10.02 7.43 12.73
N GLY A 197 10.06 7.83 11.46
CA GLY A 197 10.89 7.26 10.41
C GLY A 197 11.85 8.32 9.88
N SER A 198 12.47 8.06 8.74
CA SER A 198 13.41 8.98 8.11
C SER A 198 13.29 8.97 6.58
N LEU A 199 13.75 10.06 5.96
CA LEU A 199 13.68 10.29 4.52
C LEU A 199 15.07 10.69 4.01
N SER A 200 15.61 9.91 3.07
CA SER A 200 16.71 10.34 2.20
C SER A 200 16.20 10.52 0.76
N LEU A 201 16.53 11.66 0.17
CA LEU A 201 16.07 12.05 -1.17
C LEU A 201 17.20 12.69 -1.96
N SER A 202 17.46 12.09 -3.12
CA SER A 202 18.33 12.60 -4.16
C SER A 202 17.56 12.69 -5.48
N TRP A 203 18.00 13.56 -6.37
CA TRP A 203 17.42 13.69 -7.70
C TRP A 203 18.45 13.91 -8.80
N SER A 204 18.04 13.62 -10.03
CA SER A 204 18.82 13.84 -11.24
C SER A 204 18.01 14.63 -12.27
N THR A 205 18.72 15.31 -13.16
CA THR A 205 18.10 15.97 -14.33
C THR A 205 18.81 15.49 -15.58
N ALA A 206 18.15 15.54 -16.74
CA ALA A 206 18.72 15.03 -17.98
C ALA A 206 20.01 15.75 -18.45
N HIS A 207 20.28 16.95 -17.93
CA HIS A 207 21.34 17.84 -18.45
C HIS A 207 22.43 18.19 -17.42
N ALA A 208 22.38 17.64 -16.21
CA ALA A 208 23.32 17.99 -15.14
C ALA A 208 24.12 16.78 -14.68
N GLU A 209 25.45 16.88 -14.78
CA GLU A 209 26.40 15.87 -14.25
C GLU A 209 26.38 15.83 -12.72
N ALA A 210 26.01 16.92 -12.07
CA ALA A 210 25.84 17.05 -10.63
C ALA A 210 24.39 17.41 -10.26
N MET A 211 23.97 17.04 -9.05
CA MET A 211 22.63 17.35 -8.56
C MET A 211 22.45 18.87 -8.39
N PRO A 212 21.47 19.49 -9.08
CA PRO A 212 21.19 20.90 -8.90
C PRO A 212 20.48 21.15 -7.56
N SER A 213 20.75 22.31 -6.96
CA SER A 213 20.01 22.80 -5.79
C SER A 213 18.53 22.99 -6.12
N GLY A 214 17.66 22.67 -5.16
CA GLY A 214 16.22 22.80 -5.31
C GLY A 214 15.47 22.62 -4.01
N GLU A 215 14.34 23.31 -3.92
CA GLU A 215 13.48 23.34 -2.75
C GLU A 215 12.62 22.08 -2.67
N VAL A 216 12.56 21.47 -1.49
CA VAL A 216 11.65 20.35 -1.19
C VAL A 216 10.58 20.80 -0.19
N LEU A 217 9.33 20.89 -0.66
CA LEU A 217 8.18 21.17 0.20
C LEU A 217 7.51 19.87 0.66
N LEU A 218 7.32 19.72 1.97
CA LEU A 218 6.62 18.58 2.57
C LEU A 218 5.14 18.91 2.81
N GLU A 219 4.25 18.10 2.24
CA GLU A 219 2.82 18.13 2.50
C GLU A 219 2.38 16.80 3.12
N ARG A 220 1.61 16.83 4.22
CA ARG A 220 1.03 15.62 4.82
C ARG A 220 -0.38 15.41 4.27
N TYR A 221 -0.73 14.18 3.92
CA TYR A 221 -2.12 13.86 3.61
C TYR A 221 -2.95 13.83 4.90
N ALA A 222 -3.87 14.77 5.02
CA ALA A 222 -4.82 14.84 6.14
C ALA A 222 -6.23 14.50 5.66
N ASN A 223 -7.01 13.83 6.51
CA ASN A 223 -8.40 13.53 6.20
C ASN A 223 -9.26 14.80 6.39
N HIS A 224 -9.84 15.28 5.30
CA HIS A 224 -10.76 16.41 5.27
C HIS A 224 -12.04 16.01 4.54
N ARG A 225 -13.18 15.99 5.26
CA ARG A 225 -14.48 15.56 4.74
C ARG A 225 -14.41 14.16 4.10
N ARG A 226 -13.82 13.19 4.80
CA ARG A 226 -13.63 11.80 4.33
C ARG A 226 -12.83 11.73 3.03
N ARG A 227 -11.77 12.54 2.90
CA ARG A 227 -10.92 12.62 1.70
C ARG A 227 -9.51 12.99 2.14
N LEU A 228 -8.49 12.37 1.56
CA LEU A 228 -7.12 12.81 1.76
C LEU A 228 -6.88 14.10 0.99
N ARG A 229 -6.41 15.13 1.69
CA ARG A 229 -5.93 16.37 1.09
C ARG A 229 -4.49 16.63 1.56
N PRO A 230 -3.59 16.99 0.64
CA PRO A 230 -2.25 17.43 1.02
C PRO A 230 -2.36 18.77 1.74
N VAL A 231 -1.78 18.84 2.95
CA VAL A 231 -1.67 20.05 3.76
C VAL A 231 -0.19 20.34 3.95
N ALA A 232 0.25 21.54 3.57
CA ALA A 232 1.64 21.95 3.72
C ALA A 232 2.04 21.89 5.20
N VAL A 233 3.19 21.27 5.46
CA VAL A 233 3.76 21.12 6.81
C VAL A 233 4.93 22.08 6.99
N ARG A 234 5.99 21.91 6.20
CA ARG A 234 7.21 22.73 6.22
C ARG A 234 8.02 22.55 4.94
N SER A 235 8.96 23.45 4.68
CA SER A 235 10.06 23.18 3.75
C SER A 235 11.08 22.27 4.43
N LEU A 236 11.64 21.32 3.69
CA LEU A 236 12.76 20.47 4.12
C LEU A 236 14.12 21.06 3.74
N GLY A 237 14.13 22.22 3.09
CA GLY A 237 15.34 22.90 2.61
C GLY A 237 15.74 22.46 1.21
N ASP A 238 16.97 22.85 0.85
CA ASP A 238 17.59 22.50 -0.42
C ASP A 238 18.29 21.13 -0.30
N GLY A 239 18.09 20.23 -1.27
CA GLY A 239 18.63 18.88 -1.22
C GLY A 239 20.11 18.76 -1.65
N PRO A 240 20.71 17.55 -1.56
CA PRO A 240 20.07 16.28 -1.19
C PRO A 240 19.66 16.22 0.28
N LEU A 241 18.56 15.52 0.55
CA LEU A 241 18.12 15.24 1.91
C LEU A 241 18.74 13.93 2.36
N ASP A 242 19.31 13.90 3.57
CA ASP A 242 19.87 12.70 4.17
C ASP A 242 19.31 12.48 5.57
N GLY A 243 18.65 11.34 5.78
CA GLY A 243 18.18 10.88 7.09
C GLY A 243 17.18 11.82 7.78
N VAL A 244 16.43 12.64 7.03
CA VAL A 244 15.54 13.66 7.63
C VAL A 244 14.45 12.98 8.46
N PRO A 245 14.37 13.24 9.77
CA PRO A 245 13.39 12.57 10.63
C PRO A 245 11.99 13.09 10.34
N LEU A 246 11.05 12.16 10.10
CA LEU A 246 9.65 12.44 9.82
C LEU A 246 8.74 11.53 10.65
N PRO A 247 7.64 12.03 11.22
CA PRO A 247 6.62 11.17 11.79
C PRO A 247 6.05 10.24 10.73
N MET A 248 5.62 9.04 11.13
CA MET A 248 4.97 8.10 10.25
C MET A 248 3.71 8.69 9.62
N GLY A 249 3.44 8.29 8.38
CA GLY A 249 2.26 8.68 7.64
C GLY A 249 2.49 8.82 6.14
N SER A 250 1.41 9.20 5.45
CA SER A 250 1.39 9.45 4.01
C SER A 250 1.66 10.93 3.74
N TYR A 251 2.63 11.20 2.86
CA TYR A 251 3.08 12.53 2.48
C TYR A 251 3.13 12.71 0.96
N ARG A 252 3.16 13.96 0.53
CA ARG A 252 3.51 14.37 -0.83
C ARG A 252 4.65 15.39 -0.74
N LEU A 253 5.76 15.07 -1.40
CA LEU A 253 6.84 16.01 -1.63
C LEU A 253 6.57 16.77 -2.92
N ARG A 254 6.80 18.08 -2.90
CA ARG A 254 6.87 18.91 -4.10
C ARG A 254 8.31 19.36 -4.27
N ILE A 255 8.95 18.87 -5.32
CA ILE A 255 10.35 19.14 -5.62
C ILE A 255 10.41 20.23 -6.68
N ARG A 256 11.09 21.33 -6.39
CA ARG A 256 11.23 22.48 -7.27
C ARG A 256 12.70 22.76 -7.54
N VAL A 257 13.09 22.54 -8.79
CA VAL A 257 14.44 22.82 -9.30
C VAL A 257 14.29 23.75 -10.49
N SER A 258 15.15 24.77 -10.57
CA SER A 258 15.13 25.72 -11.69
C SER A 258 15.31 24.99 -13.03
N GLY A 259 14.46 25.28 -14.01
CA GLY A 259 14.47 24.63 -15.33
C GLY A 259 13.76 23.27 -15.41
N CYS A 260 13.37 22.68 -14.28
CA CYS A 260 12.60 21.43 -14.21
C CYS A 260 11.12 21.69 -13.97
N ALA A 261 10.26 20.76 -14.41
CA ALA A 261 8.87 20.75 -13.99
C ALA A 261 8.79 20.39 -12.49
N GLU A 262 7.81 20.97 -11.79
CA GLU A 262 7.56 20.62 -10.39
C GLU A 262 7.11 19.16 -10.29
N VAL A 263 7.85 18.35 -9.52
CA VAL A 263 7.55 16.93 -9.33
C VAL A 263 6.74 16.73 -8.06
N ARG A 264 5.60 16.05 -8.21
CA ARG A 264 4.76 15.55 -7.11
C ARG A 264 5.18 14.12 -6.78
N LEU A 265 5.81 13.92 -5.64
CA LEU A 265 6.29 12.61 -5.19
C LEU A 265 5.56 12.19 -3.91
N PRO A 266 4.50 11.37 -4.01
CA PRO A 266 3.89 10.72 -2.86
C PRO A 266 4.88 9.76 -2.21
N ILE A 267 4.97 9.77 -0.89
CA ILE A 267 5.77 8.84 -0.09
C ILE A 267 4.97 8.36 1.12
N GLN A 268 5.27 7.16 1.60
CA GLN A 268 4.77 6.65 2.87
C GLN A 268 5.98 6.44 3.79
N ILE A 269 5.92 7.03 4.99
CA ILE A 269 6.88 6.79 6.06
C ILE A 269 6.22 5.85 7.06
N ASP A 270 6.72 4.63 7.14
CA ASP A 270 6.32 3.71 8.19
C ASP A 270 7.16 3.90 9.46
N ARG A 271 6.69 3.33 10.55
CA ARG A 271 7.30 3.50 11.87
C ARG A 271 8.69 2.86 11.92
N GLY A 272 9.71 3.67 12.24
CA GLY A 272 11.11 3.24 12.24
C GLY A 272 11.69 2.97 10.85
N ALA A 273 10.92 3.17 9.78
CA ALA A 273 11.37 2.92 8.42
C ALA A 273 12.22 4.08 7.89
N HIS A 274 13.13 3.75 6.97
CA HIS A 274 13.90 4.72 6.20
C HIS A 274 13.40 4.69 4.76
N TRP A 275 12.77 5.78 4.31
CA TRP A 275 12.37 5.92 2.93
C TRP A 275 13.54 6.42 2.08
N GLN A 276 13.78 5.72 0.99
CA GLN A 276 14.69 6.09 -0.08
C GLN A 276 14.16 5.55 -1.41
N CYS A 277 14.53 6.19 -2.52
CA CYS A 277 14.09 5.77 -3.86
C CYS A 277 14.85 4.52 -4.30
N GLN A 278 14.41 3.36 -3.82
CA GLN A 278 15.04 2.06 -4.00
C GLN A 278 13.97 1.00 -4.25
N GLN A 279 14.26 0.05 -5.15
CA GLN A 279 13.30 -0.99 -5.51
C GLN A 279 13.13 -2.03 -4.39
N ASP A 280 14.24 -2.51 -3.86
CA ASP A 280 14.35 -3.45 -2.75
C ASP A 280 15.72 -3.23 -2.06
N ALA A 281 15.93 -3.86 -0.91
CA ALA A 281 17.17 -3.69 -0.13
C ALA A 281 18.45 -4.15 -0.87
N GLU A 282 18.33 -4.98 -1.91
CA GLU A 282 19.46 -5.55 -2.65
C GLU A 282 19.88 -4.66 -3.84
N ARG A 283 18.97 -3.84 -4.38
CA ARG A 283 19.23 -2.94 -5.51
C ARG A 283 19.77 -1.59 -5.08
N PRO A 284 20.57 -0.89 -5.90
CA PRO A 284 21.09 0.42 -5.53
C PRO A 284 19.99 1.47 -5.42
N VAL A 285 20.17 2.43 -4.51
CA VAL A 285 19.34 3.64 -4.41
C VAL A 285 19.50 4.44 -5.70
N ARG A 286 18.37 4.84 -6.30
CA ARG A 286 18.34 5.63 -7.54
C ARG A 286 17.85 7.04 -7.25
N PRO A 287 18.47 8.07 -7.85
CA PRO A 287 17.93 9.43 -7.74
C PRO A 287 16.57 9.53 -8.45
N VAL A 288 15.66 10.33 -7.89
CA VAL A 288 14.39 10.66 -8.55
C VAL A 288 14.66 11.54 -9.77
N HIS A 289 14.18 11.14 -10.93
CA HIS A 289 14.40 11.92 -12.15
C HIS A 289 13.43 13.11 -12.22
N LEU A 290 13.97 14.31 -12.47
CA LEU A 290 13.18 15.53 -12.65
C LEU A 290 13.13 15.92 -14.13
N PRO A 291 11.95 15.85 -14.78
CA PRO A 291 11.80 16.26 -16.17
C PRO A 291 12.08 17.75 -16.36
N ALA A 292 12.65 18.12 -17.51
CA ALA A 292 12.73 19.52 -17.94
C ALA A 292 11.32 20.13 -18.04
N ALA A 293 11.15 21.40 -17.67
CA ALA A 293 9.84 22.05 -17.70
C ALA A 293 9.21 22.03 -19.10
N ALA A 294 10.03 22.20 -20.14
CA ALA A 294 9.60 22.18 -21.54
C ALA A 294 9.20 20.79 -22.05
N SER A 295 9.57 19.70 -21.35
CA SER A 295 9.25 18.35 -21.80
C SER A 295 7.85 17.91 -21.41
N LEU A 296 7.14 18.62 -20.53
CA LEU A 296 5.78 18.30 -20.09
C LEU A 296 4.77 19.31 -20.63
N GLY A 297 3.68 18.81 -21.22
CA GLY A 297 2.52 19.63 -21.55
C GLY A 297 1.71 20.06 -20.32
N PRO A 298 0.78 21.04 -20.45
CA PRO A 298 -0.05 21.51 -19.34
C PRO A 298 -0.97 20.41 -18.76
N ASP A 299 -1.35 19.45 -19.61
CA ASP A 299 -2.18 18.30 -19.25
C ASP A 299 -1.35 17.04 -18.98
N ASP A 300 -0.03 17.13 -18.89
CA ASP A 300 0.83 15.98 -18.59
C ASP A 300 1.02 15.85 -17.07
N CYS A 301 0.79 14.65 -16.55
CA CYS A 301 1.08 14.27 -15.17
C CYS A 301 2.30 13.36 -15.17
N TYR A 302 3.38 13.79 -14.52
CA TYR A 302 4.53 12.92 -14.30
C TYR A 302 4.30 12.04 -13.07
N ILE A 303 4.41 10.73 -13.26
CA ILE A 303 4.36 9.70 -12.21
C ILE A 303 5.80 9.18 -12.03
N PRO A 304 6.51 9.59 -10.98
CA PRO A 304 7.90 9.19 -10.75
C PRO A 304 8.06 7.67 -10.59
N ALA A 305 9.25 7.15 -10.94
CA ALA A 305 9.63 5.78 -10.64
C ALA A 305 9.55 5.53 -9.12
N GLY A 306 9.14 4.32 -8.72
CA GLY A 306 8.95 4.02 -7.30
C GLY A 306 8.00 2.85 -7.04
N GLN A 307 7.93 2.46 -5.78
CA GLN A 307 7.00 1.45 -5.29
C GLN A 307 5.54 1.90 -5.49
N ALA A 308 4.68 0.94 -5.82
CA ALA A 308 3.25 1.11 -5.95
C ALA A 308 2.53 -0.09 -5.34
N TRP A 309 1.42 0.18 -4.67
CA TRP A 309 0.55 -0.89 -4.17
C TRP A 309 -0.47 -1.25 -5.23
N VAL A 310 -0.52 -2.53 -5.59
CA VAL A 310 -1.43 -3.06 -6.61
C VAL A 310 -2.25 -4.21 -6.06
N GLY A 311 -3.46 -4.37 -6.57
CA GLY A 311 -4.39 -5.42 -6.14
C GLY A 311 -5.64 -4.87 -5.45
N ASP A 312 -6.43 -5.77 -4.87
CA ASP A 312 -7.66 -5.41 -4.18
C ASP A 312 -7.61 -5.73 -2.67
N GLU A 313 -8.50 -5.11 -1.90
CA GLU A 313 -8.57 -5.30 -0.44
C GLU A 313 -8.96 -6.73 -0.03
N GLY A 314 -9.54 -7.53 -0.93
CA GLY A 314 -9.96 -8.91 -0.64
C GLY A 314 -8.83 -9.94 -0.86
N SER A 315 -8.04 -9.78 -1.91
CA SER A 315 -6.86 -10.60 -2.22
C SER A 315 -5.58 -10.12 -1.54
N GLY A 316 -5.62 -8.91 -0.97
CA GLY A 316 -4.46 -8.21 -0.42
C GLY A 316 -3.77 -7.32 -1.45
N LEU A 317 -3.20 -6.22 -0.97
CA LEU A 317 -2.34 -5.33 -1.75
C LEU A 317 -0.91 -5.86 -1.75
N VAL A 318 -0.22 -5.74 -2.89
CA VAL A 318 1.18 -6.11 -3.02
C VAL A 318 1.99 -4.93 -3.55
N ALA A 319 3.19 -4.73 -3.01
CA ALA A 319 4.11 -3.70 -3.45
C ALA A 319 4.87 -4.16 -4.72
N VAL A 320 4.81 -3.36 -5.78
CA VAL A 320 5.55 -3.56 -7.03
C VAL A 320 6.31 -2.30 -7.41
N TRP A 321 7.46 -2.45 -8.07
CA TRP A 321 8.16 -1.31 -8.65
C TRP A 321 7.58 -0.98 -10.03
N VAL A 322 7.34 0.31 -10.29
CA VAL A 322 6.93 0.81 -11.60
C VAL A 322 7.84 1.99 -11.96
N ASP A 323 8.39 1.96 -13.16
CA ASP A 323 9.22 3.03 -13.69
C ASP A 323 8.47 4.34 -13.93
N GLY A 324 9.23 5.39 -14.20
CA GLY A 324 8.72 6.74 -14.38
C GLY A 324 7.97 6.90 -15.69
N VAL A 325 6.71 7.31 -15.61
CA VAL A 325 5.82 7.46 -16.77
C VAL A 325 5.18 8.85 -16.76
N VAL A 326 4.95 9.42 -17.94
CA VAL A 326 4.12 10.60 -18.12
C VAL A 326 2.77 10.15 -18.66
N MET A 327 1.69 10.61 -18.04
CA MET A 327 0.32 10.26 -18.42
C MET A 327 -0.50 11.52 -18.62
N ARG A 328 -1.39 11.53 -19.62
CA ARG A 328 -2.35 12.62 -19.77
C ARG A 328 -3.28 12.66 -18.55
N ARG A 329 -3.55 13.87 -18.07
CA ARG A 329 -4.38 14.16 -16.90
C ARG A 329 -5.76 13.55 -17.05
N ASN A 330 -6.38 13.74 -18.21
CA ASN A 330 -7.73 13.29 -18.52
C ASN A 330 -7.69 12.19 -19.60
N PRO A 331 -8.75 11.36 -19.69
CA PRO A 331 -8.96 10.51 -20.88
C PRO A 331 -9.15 11.35 -22.14
N VAL A 332 -8.89 10.75 -23.30
CA VAL A 332 -9.04 11.40 -24.61
C VAL A 332 -10.51 11.77 -24.80
N THR A 333 -10.75 13.04 -25.14
CA THR A 333 -12.07 13.61 -25.31
C THR A 333 -12.62 13.39 -26.71
N ASN A 334 -13.94 13.52 -26.85
CA ASN A 334 -14.58 13.52 -28.16
C ASN A 334 -14.04 14.62 -29.09
N ARG A 335 -13.74 15.81 -28.54
CA ARG A 335 -13.16 16.92 -29.30
C ARG A 335 -11.79 16.53 -29.87
N GLU A 336 -10.91 15.94 -29.06
CA GLU A 336 -9.59 15.51 -29.50
C GLU A 336 -9.70 14.39 -30.56
N TYR A 337 -10.58 13.43 -30.34
CA TYR A 337 -10.80 12.33 -31.28
C TYR A 337 -11.40 12.79 -32.62
N LEU A 338 -12.24 13.82 -32.60
CA LEU A 338 -12.78 14.44 -33.81
C LEU A 338 -11.68 15.05 -34.68
N VAL A 339 -10.70 15.72 -34.07
CA VAL A 339 -9.54 16.27 -34.78
C VAL A 339 -8.74 15.16 -35.47
N PHE A 340 -8.56 14.02 -34.81
CA PHE A 340 -7.92 12.84 -35.40
C PHE A 340 -8.66 12.32 -36.64
N LEU A 341 -9.98 12.09 -36.54
CA LEU A 341 -10.75 11.57 -37.67
C LEU A 341 -10.74 12.54 -38.85
N ASN A 342 -10.91 13.84 -38.59
CA ASN A 342 -10.90 14.85 -39.66
C ASN A 342 -9.50 15.03 -40.26
N HIS A 343 -8.43 14.83 -39.48
CA HIS A 343 -7.08 14.77 -40.03
C HIS A 343 -6.94 13.61 -41.02
N LEU A 344 -7.42 12.40 -40.68
CA LEU A 344 -7.39 11.25 -41.60
C LEU A 344 -8.13 11.54 -42.91
N VAL A 345 -9.32 12.14 -42.83
CA VAL A 345 -10.09 12.56 -44.02
C VAL A 345 -9.28 13.56 -44.87
N SER A 346 -8.71 14.59 -44.24
CA SER A 346 -7.91 15.60 -44.95
C SER A 346 -6.61 15.05 -45.56
N ALA A 347 -6.10 13.95 -45.01
CA ALA A 347 -4.92 13.22 -45.50
C ALA A 347 -5.28 12.15 -46.55
N SER A 348 -6.51 12.16 -47.08
CA SER A 348 -7.03 11.16 -48.04
C SER A 348 -7.08 9.73 -47.50
N LEU A 349 -7.17 9.56 -46.17
CA LEU A 349 -7.32 8.28 -45.46
C LEU A 349 -8.76 8.09 -44.96
N GLY A 350 -9.74 8.33 -45.85
CA GLY A 350 -11.17 8.28 -45.49
C GLY A 350 -11.66 6.91 -45.02
N GLU A 351 -11.13 5.82 -45.59
CA GLU A 351 -11.45 4.46 -45.16
C GLU A 351 -10.95 4.18 -43.73
N ASP A 352 -9.75 4.64 -43.39
CA ASP A 352 -9.24 4.56 -42.02
C ASP A 352 -10.07 5.42 -41.06
N ALA A 353 -10.49 6.62 -41.49
CA ALA A 353 -11.37 7.45 -40.68
C ALA A 353 -12.70 6.74 -40.35
N GLN A 354 -13.31 6.07 -41.34
CA GLN A 354 -14.52 5.26 -41.14
C GLN A 354 -14.25 4.04 -40.27
N ARG A 355 -13.12 3.36 -40.49
CA ARG A 355 -12.70 2.19 -39.71
C ARG A 355 -12.54 2.55 -38.24
N TRP A 356 -11.95 3.69 -37.92
CA TRP A 356 -11.68 4.12 -36.55
C TRP A 356 -12.80 4.95 -35.92
N ALA A 357 -13.84 5.32 -36.67
CA ALA A 357 -14.97 6.05 -36.14
C ALA A 357 -15.67 5.30 -34.99
N PRO A 358 -16.08 5.98 -33.91
CA PRO A 358 -16.79 5.36 -32.79
C PRO A 358 -18.08 4.67 -33.23
N ILE A 359 -18.35 3.49 -32.65
CA ILE A 359 -19.59 2.74 -32.87
C ILE A 359 -20.43 2.79 -31.61
N ARG A 360 -21.74 2.96 -31.80
CA ARG A 360 -22.75 2.80 -30.78
C ARG A 360 -23.47 1.49 -30.99
N TRP A 361 -23.64 0.76 -29.90
CA TRP A 361 -24.59 -0.33 -29.84
C TRP A 361 -25.97 0.19 -29.42
N SER A 362 -27.00 -0.19 -30.17
CA SER A 362 -28.41 0.05 -29.84
C SER A 362 -29.17 -1.27 -29.84
N SER A 363 -30.02 -1.50 -28.84
CA SER A 363 -30.89 -2.67 -28.80
C SER A 363 -31.92 -2.69 -29.94
N THR A 364 -32.23 -1.54 -30.53
CA THR A 364 -33.24 -1.40 -31.59
C THR A 364 -32.64 -1.44 -33.00
N SER A 365 -31.38 -1.07 -33.16
CA SER A 365 -30.75 -0.87 -34.49
C SER A 365 -29.38 -1.54 -34.66
N GLY A 366 -28.93 -2.33 -33.67
CA GLY A 366 -27.60 -2.96 -33.70
C GLY A 366 -26.45 -1.97 -33.58
N ALA A 367 -25.28 -2.37 -34.08
CA ALA A 367 -24.09 -1.51 -34.17
C ALA A 367 -24.25 -0.48 -35.28
N ALA A 368 -24.21 0.81 -34.94
CA ALA A 368 -24.19 1.91 -35.90
C ALA A 368 -23.09 2.92 -35.53
N HIS A 369 -22.46 3.54 -36.53
CA HIS A 369 -21.49 4.60 -36.25
C HIS A 369 -22.16 5.75 -35.49
N SER A 370 -21.58 6.12 -34.34
CA SER A 370 -22.08 7.21 -33.50
C SER A 370 -21.96 8.55 -34.21
N TRP A 371 -20.92 8.68 -35.03
CA TRP A 371 -20.58 9.90 -35.76
C TRP A 371 -20.64 9.61 -37.25
N GLN A 372 -21.41 10.41 -37.97
CA GLN A 372 -21.52 10.31 -39.42
C GLN A 372 -20.77 11.47 -40.05
N PRO A 373 -20.01 11.23 -41.14
CA PRO A 373 -19.43 12.30 -41.91
C PRO A 373 -20.55 13.10 -42.62
N ASP A 374 -20.31 14.39 -42.80
CA ASP A 374 -21.15 15.25 -43.64
C ASP A 374 -20.91 14.99 -45.13
N ALA A 375 -21.57 15.77 -46.00
CA ALA A 375 -21.42 15.66 -47.45
C ALA A 375 -19.97 15.90 -47.96
N SER A 376 -19.11 16.54 -47.14
CA SER A 376 -17.69 16.75 -47.44
C SER A 376 -16.79 15.62 -46.92
N GLY A 377 -17.36 14.62 -46.25
CA GLY A 377 -16.62 13.53 -45.62
C GLY A 377 -16.11 13.86 -44.22
N LEU A 378 -16.32 15.08 -43.73
CA LEU A 378 -15.85 15.52 -42.41
C LEU A 378 -16.81 15.09 -41.30
N TYR A 379 -16.26 14.57 -40.22
CA TYR A 379 -17.02 14.22 -39.03
C TYR A 379 -17.40 15.46 -38.24
N THR A 380 -18.62 15.48 -37.73
CA THR A 380 -19.11 16.49 -36.79
C THR A 380 -19.74 15.83 -35.58
N LEU A 381 -19.64 16.46 -34.41
CA LEU A 381 -20.40 16.04 -33.24
C LEU A 381 -21.85 16.53 -33.42
N SER A 382 -22.80 15.59 -33.44
CA SER A 382 -24.23 15.92 -33.56
C SER A 382 -24.65 16.91 -32.46
N GLN A 383 -25.48 17.90 -32.82
CA GLN A 383 -26.03 18.87 -31.86
C GLN A 383 -27.09 18.25 -30.92
N ALA A 384 -27.61 17.06 -31.24
CA ALA A 384 -28.48 16.33 -30.33
C ALA A 384 -27.65 15.71 -29.19
N PRO A 385 -28.07 15.84 -27.91
CA PRO A 385 -27.36 15.26 -26.76
C PRO A 385 -27.50 13.74 -26.76
N LEU A 386 -26.75 13.08 -27.64
CA LEU A 386 -26.59 11.64 -27.65
C LEU A 386 -25.53 11.25 -26.61
N VAL A 387 -25.74 10.09 -25.96
CA VAL A 387 -24.82 9.47 -24.99
C VAL A 387 -23.38 9.53 -25.54
N GLY A 388 -22.47 10.18 -24.80
CA GLY A 388 -21.05 10.20 -25.17
C GLY A 388 -20.68 11.07 -26.38
N CYS A 389 -21.55 11.98 -26.86
CA CYS A 389 -21.23 12.93 -27.95
C CYS A 389 -20.98 14.37 -27.45
N VAL A 390 -20.78 14.56 -26.14
CA VAL A 390 -20.42 15.85 -25.55
C VAL A 390 -18.94 16.14 -25.84
N PRO A 391 -18.55 17.29 -26.41
CA PRO A 391 -17.17 17.54 -26.84
C PRO A 391 -16.10 17.28 -25.79
N ASP A 392 -16.33 17.71 -24.55
CA ASP A 392 -15.40 17.55 -23.42
C ASP A 392 -15.60 16.25 -22.64
N ALA A 393 -16.49 15.35 -23.06
CA ALA A 393 -16.60 14.02 -22.47
C ALA A 393 -15.58 13.06 -23.10
N PRO A 394 -15.16 12.01 -22.37
CA PRO A 394 -14.29 10.98 -22.93
C PRO A 394 -14.91 10.32 -24.16
N VAL A 395 -14.07 10.02 -25.16
CA VAL A 395 -14.48 9.21 -26.30
C VAL A 395 -14.72 7.77 -25.86
N VAL A 396 -15.83 7.19 -26.33
CA VAL A 396 -16.26 5.82 -26.06
C VAL A 396 -16.73 5.14 -27.34
N GLY A 397 -16.90 3.82 -27.33
CA GLY A 397 -17.28 3.07 -28.53
C GLY A 397 -16.12 2.92 -29.53
N VAL A 398 -14.89 3.01 -29.04
CA VAL A 398 -13.65 2.84 -29.80
C VAL A 398 -12.98 1.52 -29.44
N SER A 399 -12.41 0.85 -30.44
CA SER A 399 -11.68 -0.40 -30.22
C SER A 399 -10.28 -0.13 -29.69
N TRP A 400 -9.63 -1.15 -29.15
CA TRP A 400 -8.22 -1.05 -28.72
C TRP A 400 -7.31 -0.65 -29.89
N HIS A 401 -7.58 -1.19 -31.09
CA HIS A 401 -6.86 -0.82 -32.30
C HIS A 401 -7.05 0.66 -32.68
N ALA A 402 -8.27 1.19 -32.54
CA ALA A 402 -8.55 2.60 -32.80
C ALA A 402 -7.86 3.52 -31.78
N ALA A 403 -7.78 3.10 -30.51
CA ALA A 403 -7.04 3.81 -29.46
C ALA A 403 -5.52 3.82 -29.74
N LYS A 404 -4.95 2.69 -30.18
CA LYS A 404 -3.54 2.61 -30.63
C LYS A 404 -3.26 3.47 -31.86
N ALA A 405 -4.17 3.49 -32.84
CA ALA A 405 -4.05 4.34 -34.02
C ALA A 405 -4.04 5.84 -33.65
N PHE A 406 -4.94 6.25 -32.74
CA PHE A 406 -4.94 7.62 -32.21
C PHE A 406 -3.62 7.93 -31.49
N ALA A 407 -3.11 7.03 -30.64
CA ALA A 407 -1.85 7.22 -29.94
C ALA A 407 -0.67 7.41 -30.91
N ALA A 408 -0.60 6.60 -31.98
CA ALA A 408 0.42 6.71 -33.01
C ALA A 408 0.32 8.03 -33.83
N TRP A 409 -0.91 8.45 -34.14
CA TRP A 409 -1.15 9.74 -34.79
C TRP A 409 -0.72 10.90 -33.89
N GLU A 410 -1.12 10.89 -32.62
CA GLU A 410 -0.74 11.91 -31.65
C GLU A 410 0.79 11.93 -31.48
N ALA A 411 1.42 10.77 -31.51
CA ALA A 411 2.87 10.65 -31.42
C ALA A 411 3.58 11.32 -32.60
N THR A 412 3.07 11.10 -33.81
CA THR A 412 3.58 11.75 -35.02
C THR A 412 3.34 13.25 -34.99
N ARG A 413 2.14 13.68 -34.57
CA ARG A 413 1.75 15.10 -34.52
C ARG A 413 2.56 15.89 -33.50
N THR A 414 2.87 15.29 -32.35
CA THR A 414 3.56 15.96 -31.24
C THR A 414 5.05 15.65 -31.15
N GLN A 415 5.56 14.72 -31.98
CA GLN A 415 6.94 14.21 -31.92
C GLN A 415 7.31 13.64 -30.55
N VAL A 416 6.33 13.01 -29.90
CA VAL A 416 6.43 12.42 -28.57
C VAL A 416 5.88 11.00 -28.64
N ALA A 417 6.61 10.00 -28.14
CA ALA A 417 6.21 8.58 -28.26
C ALA A 417 5.00 8.20 -27.38
N TRP A 418 3.81 8.72 -27.70
CA TRP A 418 2.56 8.40 -27.03
C TRP A 418 2.12 6.95 -27.30
N ARG A 419 1.64 6.31 -26.25
CA ARG A 419 1.10 4.96 -26.24
C ARG A 419 -0.08 4.86 -25.26
N LEU A 420 -0.66 3.68 -25.16
CA LEU A 420 -1.61 3.37 -24.09
C LEU A 420 -0.83 3.07 -22.79
N PRO A 421 -1.39 3.33 -21.60
CA PRO A 421 -0.73 2.95 -20.36
C PRO A 421 -0.68 1.41 -20.22
N HIS A 422 0.35 0.91 -19.54
CA HIS A 422 0.29 -0.43 -18.98
C HIS A 422 -0.62 -0.44 -17.74
N GLU A 423 -1.18 -1.60 -17.43
CA GLU A 423 -2.10 -1.79 -16.31
C GLU A 423 -1.52 -1.34 -14.95
N LEU A 424 -0.25 -1.67 -14.67
CA LEU A 424 0.40 -1.28 -13.42
C LEU A 424 0.71 0.22 -13.37
N GLU A 425 1.06 0.82 -14.51
CA GLU A 425 1.26 2.27 -14.62
C GLU A 425 -0.05 3.00 -14.35
N TRP A 426 -1.15 2.48 -14.89
CA TRP A 426 -2.50 2.99 -14.67
C TRP A 426 -2.89 2.91 -13.19
N GLU A 427 -2.70 1.75 -12.57
CA GLU A 427 -3.07 1.57 -11.15
C GLU A 427 -2.20 2.40 -10.22
N LYS A 428 -0.89 2.49 -10.47
CA LYS A 428 -0.02 3.41 -9.73
C LYS A 428 -0.50 4.84 -9.89
N ALA A 429 -0.75 5.29 -11.12
CA ALA A 429 -1.22 6.64 -11.39
C ALA A 429 -2.54 6.95 -10.68
N ALA A 430 -3.41 5.95 -10.48
CA ALA A 430 -4.67 6.10 -9.78
C ALA A 430 -4.54 6.06 -8.25
N ARG A 431 -3.78 5.10 -7.72
CA ARG A 431 -3.71 4.79 -6.30
C ARG A 431 -2.65 5.60 -5.56
N GLY A 432 -1.47 5.77 -6.12
CA GLY A 432 -0.32 6.27 -5.36
C GLY A 432 0.43 5.16 -4.63
N VAL A 433 0.99 5.51 -3.47
CA VAL A 433 1.98 4.69 -2.74
C VAL A 433 1.51 4.28 -1.35
N ASP A 434 0.26 4.59 -0.96
CA ASP A 434 -0.26 4.41 0.39
C ASP A 434 -1.48 3.49 0.47
N GLY A 435 -1.67 2.63 -0.55
CA GLY A 435 -2.71 1.61 -0.57
C GLY A 435 -4.15 2.13 -0.61
N ARG A 436 -4.38 3.44 -0.78
CA ARG A 436 -5.73 4.02 -0.73
C ARG A 436 -6.74 3.33 -1.68
N PRO A 437 -8.02 3.20 -1.28
CA PRO A 437 -9.03 2.51 -2.11
C PRO A 437 -9.53 3.34 -3.29
N PHE A 438 -9.43 4.68 -3.22
CA PHE A 438 -9.83 5.62 -4.27
C PHE A 438 -8.73 6.67 -4.47
N PRO A 439 -8.65 7.35 -5.63
CA PRO A 439 -7.61 8.37 -5.90
C PRO A 439 -7.53 9.44 -4.81
N TRP A 440 -8.69 9.77 -4.24
CA TRP A 440 -8.84 10.77 -3.20
C TRP A 440 -8.71 10.24 -1.76
N GLY A 441 -8.32 8.99 -1.56
CA GLY A 441 -8.20 8.38 -0.24
C GLY A 441 -9.41 7.53 0.16
N PRO A 442 -9.66 7.32 1.47
CA PRO A 442 -10.80 6.54 1.96
C PRO A 442 -12.12 7.30 1.77
N GLY A 443 -13.25 6.60 1.96
CA GLY A 443 -14.60 7.20 1.88
C GLY A 443 -15.16 7.20 0.45
N GLY A 444 -15.61 6.03 -0.01
CA GLY A 444 -16.19 5.83 -1.34
C GLY A 444 -17.57 6.46 -1.47
N ASP A 445 -17.61 7.73 -1.85
CA ASP A 445 -18.83 8.47 -2.12
C ASP A 445 -19.07 8.56 -3.64
N PRO A 446 -20.15 7.96 -4.18
CA PRO A 446 -20.45 7.99 -5.61
C PRO A 446 -20.56 9.39 -6.22
N SER A 447 -20.83 10.44 -5.44
CA SER A 447 -20.87 11.83 -5.94
C SER A 447 -19.50 12.36 -6.39
N ARG A 448 -18.41 11.64 -6.09
CA ARG A 448 -17.03 12.08 -6.35
C ARG A 448 -16.45 11.59 -7.66
N ALA A 449 -17.06 10.61 -8.30
CA ALA A 449 -16.65 10.08 -9.60
C ALA A 449 -17.87 9.75 -10.45
N CYS A 450 -17.71 9.72 -11.77
CA CYS A 450 -18.82 9.45 -12.68
C CYS A 450 -19.14 7.94 -12.71
N VAL A 451 -20.09 7.51 -11.89
CA VAL A 451 -20.61 6.13 -11.84
C VAL A 451 -22.14 6.12 -11.89
N TRP A 452 -22.76 4.94 -12.00
CA TRP A 452 -24.20 4.81 -12.17
C TRP A 452 -25.00 5.54 -11.06
N SER A 453 -24.55 5.42 -9.81
CA SER A 453 -25.18 6.03 -8.64
C SER A 453 -24.75 7.48 -8.37
N SER A 454 -23.90 8.07 -9.23
CA SER A 454 -23.41 9.44 -9.03
C SER A 454 -24.47 10.53 -9.33
N ARG A 455 -25.50 10.20 -10.10
CA ARG A 455 -26.58 11.12 -10.54
C ARG A 455 -27.90 10.37 -10.69
N ALA A 456 -29.03 11.06 -10.62
CA ALA A 456 -30.36 10.46 -10.71
C ALA A 456 -30.65 9.76 -12.06
N ARG A 457 -30.05 10.25 -13.16
CA ARG A 457 -30.17 9.67 -14.52
C ARG A 457 -28.86 9.86 -15.29
N PRO A 458 -27.84 9.01 -15.09
CA PRO A 458 -26.61 9.10 -15.89
C PRO A 458 -26.93 8.70 -17.34
N VAL A 459 -26.69 9.62 -18.27
CA VAL A 459 -26.95 9.43 -19.70
C VAL A 459 -25.66 9.25 -20.51
N GLY A 460 -24.53 8.94 -19.85
CA GLY A 460 -23.25 8.73 -20.50
C GLY A 460 -22.05 9.28 -19.71
N PRO A 461 -20.86 9.23 -20.32
CA PRO A 461 -19.66 9.85 -19.77
C PRO A 461 -19.88 11.34 -19.47
N ALA A 462 -19.32 11.80 -18.36
CA ALA A 462 -19.35 13.22 -17.98
C ALA A 462 -18.17 13.96 -18.61
N SER A 463 -18.33 15.29 -18.78
CA SER A 463 -17.21 16.17 -19.15
C SER A 463 -16.02 15.96 -18.23
N ILE A 464 -14.80 16.04 -18.78
CA ILE A 464 -13.55 15.98 -18.02
C ILE A 464 -13.42 17.10 -16.97
N GLN A 465 -14.26 18.13 -17.03
CA GLN A 465 -14.32 19.18 -16.00
C GLN A 465 -15.13 18.75 -14.77
N ALA A 466 -16.02 17.77 -14.90
CA ALA A 466 -16.81 17.26 -13.78
C ALA A 466 -15.95 16.49 -12.76
N PHE A 467 -16.49 16.28 -11.56
CA PHE A 467 -15.87 15.42 -10.53
C PHE A 467 -14.41 15.82 -10.18
N PRO A 468 -14.14 17.07 -9.76
CA PRO A 468 -12.78 17.50 -9.38
C PRO A 468 -12.23 16.80 -8.13
N ALA A 469 -13.04 15.99 -7.45
CA ALA A 469 -12.58 15.15 -6.36
C ALA A 469 -11.90 13.87 -6.84
N ASP A 470 -12.19 13.41 -8.06
CA ASP A 470 -11.50 12.30 -8.71
C ASP A 470 -10.18 12.79 -9.32
N GLU A 471 -9.24 13.11 -8.44
CA GLU A 471 -7.85 13.47 -8.75
C GLU A 471 -6.92 12.59 -7.90
N SER A 472 -5.95 11.97 -8.54
CA SER A 472 -4.95 11.12 -7.90
C SER A 472 -3.82 11.94 -7.26
N PRO A 473 -2.96 11.33 -6.42
CA PRO A 473 -1.78 11.98 -5.85
C PRO A 473 -0.88 12.71 -6.87
N TYR A 474 -0.83 12.17 -8.10
CA TYR A 474 -0.02 12.68 -9.21
C TYR A 474 -0.75 13.73 -10.07
N GLY A 475 -2.05 13.93 -9.84
CA GLY A 475 -2.87 14.90 -10.57
C GLY A 475 -3.71 14.30 -11.70
N CYS A 476 -3.62 13.00 -11.98
CA CYS A 476 -4.47 12.35 -12.98
C CYS A 476 -5.93 12.34 -12.51
N ARG A 477 -6.88 12.56 -13.43
CA ARG A 477 -8.31 12.68 -13.13
C ARG A 477 -9.13 11.58 -13.80
N HIS A 478 -10.34 11.36 -13.27
CA HIS A 478 -11.32 10.39 -13.79
C HIS A 478 -10.81 8.95 -13.80
N LEU A 479 -10.02 8.56 -12.79
CA LEU A 479 -9.50 7.19 -12.69
C LEU A 479 -10.44 6.29 -11.88
N ALA A 480 -11.30 6.85 -11.02
CA ALA A 480 -12.28 6.07 -10.26
C ALA A 480 -13.62 5.87 -10.99
N GLY A 481 -13.81 6.44 -12.18
CA GLY A 481 -15.07 6.38 -12.92
C GLY A 481 -14.99 7.04 -14.29
N ASN A 482 -16.15 7.42 -14.83
CA ASN A 482 -16.35 7.98 -16.17
C ASN A 482 -16.30 6.91 -17.26
N VAL A 483 -15.12 6.39 -17.59
CA VAL A 483 -14.97 5.32 -18.58
C VAL A 483 -13.94 4.29 -18.11
N HIS A 484 -14.14 3.04 -18.48
CA HIS A 484 -13.05 2.08 -18.48
C HIS A 484 -12.01 2.55 -19.51
N GLU A 485 -10.74 2.29 -19.25
CA GLU A 485 -9.66 2.75 -20.12
C GLU A 485 -8.82 1.59 -20.63
N TRP A 486 -8.70 1.51 -21.96
CA TRP A 486 -7.82 0.56 -22.63
C TRP A 486 -6.36 0.71 -22.16
N CYS A 487 -5.76 -0.42 -21.80
CA CYS A 487 -4.33 -0.55 -21.52
C CYS A 487 -3.62 -1.30 -22.67
N GLU A 488 -2.31 -1.13 -22.77
CA GLU A 488 -1.50 -1.74 -23.83
C GLU A 488 -1.35 -3.25 -23.67
N ASN A 489 -1.16 -3.71 -22.43
CA ASN A 489 -0.85 -5.10 -22.14
C ASN A 489 -2.05 -6.04 -22.28
N VAL A 490 -1.73 -7.29 -22.63
CA VAL A 490 -2.66 -8.42 -22.65
C VAL A 490 -3.29 -8.61 -21.26
N PHE A 491 -4.58 -8.93 -21.25
CA PHE A 491 -5.28 -9.33 -20.04
C PHE A 491 -4.94 -10.78 -19.69
N ARG A 492 -4.42 -10.99 -18.49
CA ARG A 492 -4.09 -12.33 -17.99
C ARG A 492 -4.89 -12.60 -16.71
N PRO A 493 -5.86 -13.54 -16.75
CA PRO A 493 -6.54 -14.01 -15.55
C PRO A 493 -5.53 -14.57 -14.55
N GLY A 494 -5.67 -14.22 -13.26
CA GLY A 494 -4.83 -14.81 -12.21
C GLY A 494 -3.37 -14.38 -12.19
N ALA A 495 -2.97 -13.29 -12.87
CA ALA A 495 -1.65 -12.69 -12.71
C ALA A 495 -1.40 -12.40 -11.21
N ARG A 496 -0.39 -13.07 -10.64
CA ARG A 496 0.03 -12.91 -9.25
C ARG A 496 1.35 -12.14 -9.24
N VAL A 497 1.45 -11.18 -8.33
CA VAL A 497 2.73 -10.57 -8.00
C VAL A 497 3.57 -11.64 -7.27
N GLN A 498 4.76 -11.97 -7.79
CA GLN A 498 5.73 -12.82 -7.12
C GLN A 498 6.92 -11.95 -6.67
N GLY A 499 6.97 -11.61 -5.39
CA GLY A 499 7.95 -10.65 -4.87
C GLY A 499 7.75 -9.26 -5.51
N PRO A 500 8.80 -8.54 -5.93
CA PRO A 500 8.66 -7.24 -6.61
C PRO A 500 8.36 -7.37 -8.11
N VAL A 501 8.16 -8.59 -8.64
CA VAL A 501 8.09 -8.88 -10.08
C VAL A 501 6.68 -9.38 -10.45
N LEU A 502 6.11 -8.79 -11.50
CA LEU A 502 4.89 -9.28 -12.10
C LEU A 502 5.27 -10.37 -13.12
N VAL A 503 4.96 -11.63 -12.80
CA VAL A 503 5.22 -12.76 -13.70
C VAL A 503 3.99 -13.02 -14.56
N TRP A 504 4.26 -13.29 -15.83
CA TRP A 504 3.38 -13.11 -16.95
C TRP A 504 3.53 -14.39 -17.82
N PRO A 505 2.52 -15.27 -18.00
CA PRO A 505 2.62 -16.46 -18.87
C PRO A 505 2.59 -16.11 -20.37
N ASP A 506 3.34 -16.78 -21.25
CA ASP A 506 3.55 -16.42 -22.66
C ASP A 506 2.29 -16.07 -23.49
N GLU A 507 2.49 -15.33 -24.59
CA GLU A 507 1.41 -14.90 -25.48
C GLU A 507 0.75 -16.06 -26.24
N GLU A 508 -0.58 -16.08 -26.28
CA GLU A 508 -1.36 -16.88 -27.22
C GLU A 508 -2.11 -15.96 -28.21
N ALA A 509 -2.30 -16.42 -29.45
CA ALA A 509 -3.09 -15.71 -30.45
C ALA A 509 -4.57 -15.63 -30.01
N GLY A 510 -5.18 -14.44 -30.12
CA GLY A 510 -6.56 -14.19 -29.67
C GLY A 510 -6.67 -13.62 -28.24
N ALA A 511 -5.57 -13.18 -27.64
CA ALA A 511 -5.58 -12.70 -26.26
C ALA A 511 -6.38 -11.38 -26.06
N LEU A 512 -7.21 -11.39 -25.03
CA LEU A 512 -7.97 -10.22 -24.57
C LEU A 512 -7.02 -9.08 -24.15
N ARG A 513 -7.48 -7.82 -24.27
CA ARG A 513 -6.75 -6.64 -23.79
C ARG A 513 -7.34 -6.13 -22.49
N THR A 514 -6.46 -5.60 -21.64
CA THR A 514 -6.87 -5.10 -20.33
C THR A 514 -7.57 -3.74 -20.48
N ALA A 515 -8.70 -3.58 -19.80
CA ALA A 515 -9.30 -2.29 -19.51
C ALA A 515 -9.38 -2.08 -17.98
N ARG A 516 -9.07 -0.85 -17.53
CA ARG A 516 -8.98 -0.48 -16.11
C ARG A 516 -9.99 0.59 -15.73
N GLY A 517 -10.13 0.84 -14.43
CA GLY A 517 -11.05 1.82 -13.88
C GLY A 517 -12.48 1.32 -13.77
N ALA A 518 -13.36 2.19 -13.30
CA ALA A 518 -14.80 2.03 -13.39
C ALA A 518 -15.37 2.92 -14.49
N SER A 519 -16.63 2.72 -14.86
CA SER A 519 -17.31 3.55 -15.86
C SER A 519 -18.58 4.17 -15.30
N TRP A 520 -19.19 5.07 -16.09
CA TRP A 520 -20.49 5.66 -15.82
C TRP A 520 -21.63 4.61 -15.66
N ARG A 521 -21.41 3.37 -16.12
CA ARG A 521 -22.32 2.21 -15.94
C ARG A 521 -22.02 1.37 -14.70
N SER A 522 -20.88 1.58 -14.03
CA SER A 522 -20.53 0.83 -12.82
C SER A 522 -21.48 1.15 -11.67
N ARG A 523 -22.05 0.12 -11.02
CA ARG A 523 -23.05 0.26 -9.94
C ARG A 523 -22.50 0.83 -8.64
N GLY A 524 -21.19 0.80 -8.45
CA GLY A 524 -20.51 1.36 -7.30
C GLY A 524 -19.05 1.64 -7.60
N LEU A 525 -18.36 2.23 -6.62
CA LEU A 525 -16.92 2.52 -6.69
C LEU A 525 -16.06 1.39 -6.16
N GLN A 526 -16.65 0.41 -5.46
CA GLN A 526 -15.91 -0.71 -4.87
C GLN A 526 -15.03 -1.35 -5.94
N ARG A 527 -13.73 -1.45 -5.64
CA ARG A 527 -12.70 -1.97 -6.55
C ARG A 527 -12.44 -1.14 -7.81
N ALA A 528 -12.87 0.12 -7.92
CA ALA A 528 -12.64 0.92 -9.13
C ALA A 528 -11.17 0.97 -9.57
N LEU A 529 -10.24 1.03 -8.62
CA LEU A 529 -8.80 1.05 -8.91
C LEU A 529 -8.21 -0.32 -9.21
N SER A 530 -8.81 -1.39 -8.68
CA SER A 530 -8.32 -2.75 -8.81
C SER A 530 -9.09 -3.58 -9.83
N GLN A 531 -10.21 -3.10 -10.36
CA GLN A 531 -11.08 -3.79 -11.31
C GLN A 531 -10.39 -3.97 -12.66
N ARG A 532 -10.11 -5.22 -13.01
CA ARG A 532 -9.50 -5.62 -14.29
C ARG A 532 -10.58 -6.19 -15.19
N GLN A 533 -10.66 -5.74 -16.44
CA GLN A 533 -11.53 -6.35 -17.45
C GLN A 533 -10.68 -6.83 -18.63
N GLY A 534 -10.90 -8.07 -19.05
CA GLY A 534 -10.38 -8.57 -20.32
C GLY A 534 -11.44 -8.41 -21.40
N LEU A 535 -11.13 -7.65 -22.43
CA LEU A 535 -12.04 -7.39 -23.54
C LEU A 535 -11.37 -7.74 -24.87
N ASP A 536 -12.17 -8.18 -25.85
CA ASP A 536 -11.68 -8.39 -27.21
C ASP A 536 -11.12 -7.06 -27.77
N PRO A 537 -9.93 -7.04 -28.38
CA PRO A 537 -9.33 -5.81 -28.89
C PRO A 537 -10.15 -5.10 -29.98
N SER A 538 -11.08 -5.80 -30.62
CA SER A 538 -12.03 -5.26 -31.60
C SER A 538 -13.34 -4.77 -30.96
N ALA A 539 -13.59 -5.07 -29.68
CA ALA A 539 -14.79 -4.64 -28.97
C ALA A 539 -14.89 -3.11 -28.92
N ARG A 540 -16.10 -2.58 -29.12
CA ARG A 540 -16.41 -1.14 -29.12
C ARG A 540 -17.53 -0.85 -28.15
N GLU A 541 -17.20 -0.79 -26.86
CA GLU A 541 -18.19 -0.59 -25.81
C GLU A 541 -18.42 0.89 -25.49
N ASP A 542 -19.67 1.26 -25.21
CA ASP A 542 -20.10 2.64 -24.88
C ASP A 542 -19.63 3.15 -23.50
N ARG A 543 -18.86 2.32 -22.81
CA ARG A 543 -18.29 2.57 -21.47
C ARG A 543 -16.76 2.47 -21.45
N VAL A 544 -16.12 2.17 -22.60
CA VAL A 544 -14.68 2.01 -22.71
C VAL A 544 -14.11 3.10 -23.62
N GLY A 545 -13.20 3.89 -23.07
CA GLY A 545 -12.38 4.88 -23.74
C GLY A 545 -10.90 4.58 -23.51
N PHE A 546 -10.06 5.61 -23.52
CA PHE A 546 -8.62 5.46 -23.27
C PHE A 546 -7.97 6.78 -22.87
N ARG A 547 -6.73 6.68 -22.37
CA ARG A 547 -5.83 7.81 -22.15
C ARG A 547 -4.47 7.51 -22.73
N LEU A 548 -3.67 8.56 -22.88
CA LEU A 548 -2.30 8.44 -23.38
C LEU A 548 -1.28 8.45 -22.25
N ALA A 549 -0.24 7.65 -22.43
CA ALA A 549 0.94 7.61 -21.59
C ALA A 549 2.20 7.53 -22.45
N ARG A 550 3.36 7.80 -21.86
CA ARG A 550 4.67 7.65 -22.48
C ARG A 550 5.74 7.48 -21.42
N LEU A 551 6.83 6.83 -21.78
CA LEU A 551 8.03 6.86 -20.94
C LEU A 551 8.64 8.26 -20.96
N LEU A 552 9.18 8.70 -19.82
CA LEU A 552 9.88 9.99 -19.75
C LEU A 552 11.27 9.92 -20.40
N VAL A 553 11.91 8.76 -20.32
CA VAL A 553 13.17 8.43 -21.00
C VAL A 553 12.93 7.08 -21.68
N PRO A 554 13.21 6.90 -22.98
CA PRO A 554 13.23 5.56 -23.57
C PRO A 554 14.18 4.70 -22.75
N SER A 555 13.75 3.51 -22.31
CA SER A 555 14.65 2.55 -21.68
C SER A 555 15.85 2.35 -22.61
N GLN A 556 17.04 2.78 -22.18
CA GLN A 556 18.27 2.26 -22.75
C GLN A 556 18.53 0.92 -22.05
N ASP A 557 17.71 -0.07 -22.39
CA ASP A 557 17.97 -1.48 -22.15
C ASP A 557 17.73 -2.21 -23.47
#